data_AF-A0A4D6GTK0-F1
#
_entry.id   AF-A0A4D6GTK0-F1
#
_cell.length_a   1.000
_cell.length_b   1.000
_cell.length_c   1.000
_cell.angle_alpha   90.00
_cell.angle_beta   90.00
_cell.angle_gamma   90.00
#
_symmetry.space_group_name_H-M   'P 1'
#
loop_
_entity.id
_entity.type
_entity.pdbx_description
1 polymer ?
#
loop_
_entity_poly.entity_id
_entity_poly.type
_entity_poly.pdbx_seq_one_letter_code
_entity_poly.pdbx_strand_id
1 'polypeptide(L)' 'YQGRFAFSDFSLLNLPDEYRSSFDFIDGYEKPVKGRKINWMKAGILESHRVVTVS' A
#
# COMPACT_ATOMS: atom_id res chain seq x y z
N TYR A 1 14.27 5.33 3.55
CA TYR A 1 13.04 5.05 4.34
C TYR A 1 12.00 4.55 3.35
N GLN A 2 11.61 3.27 3.43
CA GLN A 2 10.61 2.72 2.51
C GLN A 2 9.26 3.42 2.74
N GLY A 3 8.78 4.15 1.71
CA GLY A 3 7.36 4.39 1.44
C GLY A 3 6.42 4.67 2.61
N ARG A 4 6.69 5.69 3.43
CA ARG A 4 5.72 6.15 4.44
C ARG A 4 4.78 7.23 3.92
N PHE A 5 4.25 7.06 2.70
CA PHE A 5 3.33 8.00 2.08
C PHE A 5 1.96 7.95 2.75
N ALA A 6 1.36 9.11 2.97
CA ALA A 6 0.03 9.19 3.55
C ALA A 6 -0.97 8.59 2.56
N PHE A 7 -2.05 8.00 3.05
CA PHE A 7 -3.08 7.45 2.18
C PHE A 7 -3.71 8.50 1.25
N SER A 8 -3.70 9.78 1.65
CA SER A 8 -4.12 10.91 0.81
C SER A 8 -3.32 11.06 -0.47
N ASP A 9 -2.06 10.60 -0.48
CA ASP A 9 -1.14 10.76 -1.60
C ASP A 9 -1.49 9.84 -2.78
N PHE A 10 -2.50 8.96 -2.64
CA PHE A 10 -2.94 8.06 -3.71
C PHE A 10 -3.38 8.85 -4.95
N SER A 11 -3.96 10.03 -4.75
CA SER A 11 -4.34 10.94 -5.83
C SER A 11 -3.17 11.36 -6.73
N LEU A 12 -1.94 11.34 -6.23
CA LEU A 12 -0.74 11.69 -6.99
C LEU A 12 -0.29 10.55 -7.92
N LEU A 13 -0.83 9.34 -7.76
CA LEU A 13 -0.47 8.18 -8.57
C LEU A 13 -1.15 8.16 -9.94
N ASN A 14 -2.18 9.01 -10.15
CA ASN A 14 -3.00 9.05 -11.38
C ASN A 14 -3.57 7.68 -11.77
N LEU A 15 -3.97 6.89 -10.76
CA LEU A 15 -4.62 5.59 -10.95
C LEU A 15 -6.13 5.70 -10.74
N PRO A 16 -6.93 4.86 -11.41
CA PRO A 16 -8.35 4.72 -11.11
C PRO A 16 -8.62 4.37 -9.64
N ASP A 17 -9.73 4.86 -9.09
CA ASP A 17 -10.13 4.65 -7.70
C ASP A 17 -10.37 3.17 -7.34
N GLU A 18 -10.61 2.30 -8.33
CA GLU A 18 -10.77 0.86 -8.11
C GLU A 18 -9.53 0.21 -7.48
N TYR A 19 -8.34 0.72 -7.79
CA TYR A 19 -7.07 0.23 -7.21
C TYR A 19 -6.79 0.78 -5.81
N ARG A 20 -7.56 1.78 -5.35
CA ARG A 20 -7.26 2.50 -4.10
C ARG A 20 -7.26 1.60 -2.88
N SER A 21 -8.12 0.59 -2.85
CA SER A 21 -8.21 -0.41 -1.77
C SER A 21 -6.98 -1.31 -1.71
N SER A 22 -6.35 -1.58 -2.85
CA SER A 22 -5.16 -2.44 -2.95
C SER A 22 -3.95 -1.79 -2.31
N PHE A 23 -3.86 -0.46 -2.35
CA PHE A 23 -2.83 0.31 -1.66
C PHE A 23 -3.10 0.57 -0.17
N ASP A 24 -4.35 0.43 0.29
CA ASP A 24 -4.73 0.75 1.67
C ASP A 24 -4.05 -0.17 2.68
N PHE A 25 -3.37 0.43 3.65
CA PHE A 25 -2.61 -0.28 4.68
C PHE A 25 -2.61 0.50 6.00
N ILE A 26 -2.80 -0.19 7.12
CA ILE A 26 -2.66 0.38 8.46
C ILE A 26 -1.28 -0.04 8.99
N ASP A 27 -0.36 0.93 9.08
CA ASP A 27 0.94 0.72 9.72
C ASP A 27 0.80 0.86 11.25
N GLY A 28 1.57 0.05 11.98
CA GLY A 28 1.76 0.22 13.42
C GLY A 28 0.66 -0.29 14.35
N TYR A 29 0.03 -1.44 14.06
CA TYR A 29 -1.04 -2.02 14.90
C TYR A 29 -0.71 -2.12 16.41
N GLU A 30 0.57 -2.35 16.77
CA GLU A 30 1.08 -2.38 18.16
C GLU A 30 2.11 -1.27 18.48
N LYS A 31 2.34 -0.33 17.56
CA LYS A 31 3.33 0.75 17.72
C LYS A 31 2.65 2.04 18.16
N PRO A 32 3.37 2.97 18.80
CA PRO A 32 2.78 4.21 19.33
C PRO A 32 2.19 5.14 18.24
N VAL A 33 2.50 4.90 16.96
CA VAL A 33 1.94 5.66 15.85
C VAL A 33 1.24 4.70 14.89
N LYS A 34 -0.10 4.65 15.00
CA LYS A 34 -0.98 4.04 13.99
C LYS A 34 -1.21 5.03 12.87
N GLY A 35 -1.08 4.60 11.62
CA GLY A 35 -1.32 5.49 10.47
C GLY A 35 -1.79 4.73 9.24
N ARG A 36 -2.83 5.26 8.60
CA ARG A 36 -3.27 4.81 7.27
C ARG A 36 -2.25 5.28 6.22
N LYS A 37 -1.72 4.35 5.45
CA LYS A 37 -0.60 4.54 4.52
C LYS A 37 -0.87 3.85 3.18
N ILE A 38 -0.08 4.21 2.19
CA ILE A 38 0.00 3.53 0.89
C ILE A 38 1.06 2.44 0.98
N ASN A 39 0.73 1.22 0.56
CA ASN A 39 1.67 0.10 0.48
C ASN A 39 1.77 -0.48 -0.94
N TRP A 40 2.87 -0.19 -1.61
CA TRP A 40 3.18 -0.65 -2.98
C TRP A 40 3.33 -2.17 -3.09
N MET A 41 3.92 -2.82 -2.09
CA MET A 41 4.10 -4.26 -2.09
C MET A 41 2.75 -4.97 -1.98
N LYS A 42 1.87 -4.49 -1.09
CA LYS A 42 0.51 -5.01 -0.96
C LYS A 42 -0.25 -4.87 -2.28
N ALA A 43 -0.22 -3.69 -2.89
CA ALA A 43 -0.87 -3.46 -4.19
C ALA A 43 -0.31 -4.40 -5.27
N GLY A 44 1.01 -4.54 -5.37
CA GLY A 44 1.65 -5.45 -6.32
C GLY A 44 1.27 -6.93 -6.11
N ILE A 45 1.12 -7.37 -4.86
CA ILE A 45 0.70 -8.74 -4.54
C ILE A 45 -0.76 -8.98 -4.92
N LEU A 46 -1.65 -8.01 -4.66
CA LEU A 46 -3.09 -8.14 -4.91
C LEU A 46 -3.45 -8.02 -6.40
N GLU A 47 -2.79 -7.12 -7.12
CA GLU A 47 -3.10 -6.83 -8.53
C GLU A 47 -2.36 -7.73 -9.52
N SER A 48 -1.42 -8.56 -9.05
CA SER A 48 -0.68 -9.48 -9.92
C SER A 48 -1.40 -10.81 -10.08
N HIS A 49 -1.39 -11.33 -11.31
CA HIS A 49 -1.89 -12.67 -11.61
C HIS A 49 -1.08 -13.79 -10.93
N ARG A 50 0.20 -13.54 -10.65
CA ARG A 50 1.10 -14.51 -10.01
C ARG A 50 2.09 -13.79 -9.11
N VAL A 51 2.29 -14.35 -7.92
CA VAL A 51 3.27 -13.88 -6.94
C VAL A 51 4.31 -15.00 -6.76
N VAL A 52 5.59 -14.64 -6.77
CA VAL A 52 6.70 -15.57 -6.57
C VAL A 52 7.70 -15.00 -5.57
N THR A 53 8.35 -15.88 -4.81
CA THR A 53 9.45 -15.56 -3.89
C THR A 53 10.73 -16.23 -4.37
N VAL A 54 11.90 -15.74 -3.92
CA VAL A 54 13.22 -16.22 -4.37
C VAL A 54 13.87 -17.24 -3.43
N SER A 55 13.14 -17.69 -2.41
CA SER A 55 13.58 -18.66 -1.40
C SER A 55 12.87 -19.99 -1.54
#